data_AF-A0A5C5W435-F1
#
_entry.id   AF-A0A5C5W435-F1
#
_cell.length_a   1.000
_cell.length_b   1.000
_cell.length_c   1.000
_cell.angle_alpha   90.00
_cell.angle_beta   90.00
_cell.angle_gamma   90.00
#
_symmetry.space_group_name_H-M   'P 1'
#
loop_
_entity.id
_entity.type
_entity.pdbx_description
1 polymer ?
#
loop_
_entity_poly.entity_id
_entity_poly.type
_entity_poly.pdbx_seq_one_letter_code
_entity_poly.pdbx_strand_id
1 'polypeptide(L)'
;MAEPDAPPFVAHSVASDDIEATLTAEEMAEIDAHERKYHERLADLSEMEKNGWKSDGNGGLCHPDDPEVSVWFNPYTLDLYLSPKFIERLKAMLPLKQE
;
A
#
# COMPACT_ATOMS: atom_id res chain seq x y z
N MET A 1 -44.34 -24.04 -2.47
CA MET A 1 -43.28 -23.12 -2.93
C MET A 1 -41.97 -23.74 -2.46
N ALA A 2 -41.11 -24.16 -3.39
CA ALA A 2 -39.86 -24.86 -3.07
C ALA A 2 -38.75 -23.83 -2.86
N GLU A 3 -38.03 -23.95 -1.76
CA GLU A 3 -36.84 -23.15 -1.46
C GLU A 3 -35.67 -23.61 -2.36
N PRO A 4 -34.80 -22.71 -2.85
CA PRO A 4 -33.68 -23.09 -3.71
C PRO A 4 -32.58 -23.81 -2.92
N ASP A 5 -32.23 -25.01 -3.40
CA ASP A 5 -31.10 -25.84 -2.98
C ASP A 5 -29.78 -25.07 -3.22
N ALA A 6 -29.18 -24.54 -2.15
CA ALA A 6 -27.86 -23.92 -2.22
C ALA A 6 -26.80 -25.03 -2.41
N PRO A 7 -25.90 -24.93 -3.40
CA PRO A 7 -24.88 -25.96 -3.60
C PRO A 7 -24.00 -26.07 -2.35
N PRO A 8 -23.56 -27.29 -1.97
CA PRO A 8 -22.66 -27.46 -0.84
C PRO A 8 -21.38 -26.69 -1.12
N PHE A 9 -21.11 -25.65 -0.32
CA PHE A 9 -19.82 -24.96 -0.31
C PHE A 9 -18.79 -25.98 0.20
N VAL A 10 -18.10 -26.67 -0.71
CA VAL A 10 -16.98 -27.54 -0.34
C VAL A 10 -15.81 -26.62 -0.02
N ALA A 11 -15.68 -26.24 1.25
CA ALA A 11 -14.47 -25.63 1.76
C ALA A 11 -13.33 -26.65 1.61
N HIS A 12 -12.53 -26.51 0.54
CA HIS A 12 -11.22 -27.15 0.49
C HIS A 12 -10.35 -26.40 1.49
N SER A 13 -10.27 -26.91 2.72
CA SER A 13 -9.16 -26.57 3.62
C SER A 13 -7.89 -27.13 2.99
N VAL A 14 -7.23 -26.32 2.19
CA VAL A 14 -5.81 -26.53 1.88
C VAL A 14 -5.09 -26.33 3.21
N ALA A 15 -4.50 -27.40 3.73
CA ALA A 15 -3.64 -27.31 4.90
C ALA A 15 -2.47 -26.36 4.55
N SER A 16 -2.14 -25.43 5.45
CA SER A 16 -1.02 -24.48 5.26
C SER A 16 0.33 -25.16 4.99
N ASP A 17 0.45 -26.46 5.30
CA ASP A 17 1.63 -27.32 5.06
C ASP A 17 1.91 -27.61 3.57
N ASP A 18 0.93 -27.48 2.67
CA ASP A 18 1.11 -27.82 1.24
C ASP A 18 1.65 -26.64 0.39
N ILE A 19 1.63 -25.41 0.94
CA ILE A 19 2.11 -24.20 0.25
C ILE A 19 3.63 -24.02 0.41
N GLU A 20 4.23 -24.60 1.47
CA GLU A 20 5.67 -24.47 1.74
C GLU A 20 6.56 -25.21 0.73
N ALA A 21 5.99 -26.03 -0.18
CA ALA A 21 6.75 -26.91 -1.06
C ALA A 21 6.92 -26.40 -2.51
N THR A 22 6.49 -25.18 -2.87
CA THR A 22 6.52 -24.74 -4.29
C THR A 22 7.10 -23.35 -4.55
N LEU A 23 7.67 -22.68 -3.55
CA LEU A 23 8.37 -21.41 -3.78
C LEU A 23 9.85 -21.67 -3.97
N THR A 24 10.38 -21.25 -5.11
CA THR A 24 11.82 -21.27 -5.37
C THR A 24 12.55 -20.31 -4.42
N ALA A 25 13.85 -20.52 -4.23
CA ALA A 25 14.67 -19.59 -3.43
C ALA A 25 14.64 -18.15 -3.98
N GLU A 26 14.43 -18.00 -5.29
CA GLU A 26 14.26 -16.71 -5.96
C GLU A 26 12.94 -16.06 -5.55
N GLU A 27 11.81 -16.79 -5.62
CA GLU A 27 10.50 -16.26 -5.20
C GLU A 27 10.44 -15.91 -3.71
N MET A 28 11.08 -16.71 -2.85
CA MET A 28 11.20 -16.38 -1.42
C MET A 28 12.02 -15.11 -1.19
N ALA A 29 13.09 -14.89 -1.96
CA ALA A 29 13.88 -13.66 -1.87
C ALA A 29 13.12 -12.43 -2.38
N GLU A 30 12.28 -12.60 -3.41
CA GLU A 30 11.40 -11.53 -3.91
C GLU A 30 10.31 -11.18 -2.89
N ILE A 31 9.71 -12.18 -2.23
CA ILE A 31 8.73 -11.97 -1.15
C ILE A 31 9.40 -11.23 0.02
N ASP A 32 10.56 -11.65 0.47
CA ASP A 32 11.28 -10.99 1.57
C ASP A 32 11.64 -9.53 1.22
N ALA A 33 12.08 -9.26 -0.01
CA ALA A 33 12.33 -7.90 -0.49
C ALA A 33 11.04 -7.06 -0.54
N HIS A 34 9.93 -7.66 -0.96
CA HIS A 34 8.61 -7.03 -1.00
C HIS A 34 8.12 -6.68 0.42
N GLU A 35 8.25 -7.61 1.37
CA GLU A 35 7.88 -7.40 2.78
C GLU A 35 8.75 -6.32 3.44
N ARG A 36 10.07 -6.33 3.20
CA ARG A 36 10.95 -5.27 3.71
C ARG A 36 10.56 -3.89 3.19
N LYS A 37 10.29 -3.77 1.88
CA LYS A 37 9.84 -2.50 1.28
C LYS A 37 8.48 -2.07 1.84
N TYR A 38 7.57 -3.01 2.06
CA TYR A 38 6.29 -2.74 2.71
C TYR A 38 6.46 -2.19 4.13
N HIS A 39 7.30 -2.83 4.96
CA HIS A 39 7.57 -2.39 6.33
C HIS A 39 8.27 -1.02 6.38
N GLU A 40 9.22 -0.75 5.48
CA GLU A 40 9.85 0.56 5.37
C GLU A 40 8.82 1.66 5.06
N ARG A 41 7.86 1.39 4.16
CA ARG A 41 6.79 2.33 3.83
C ARG A 41 5.82 2.56 4.98
N LEU A 42 5.49 1.54 5.74
CA LEU A 42 4.69 1.70 6.95
C LEU A 42 5.40 2.55 8.01
N ALA A 43 6.73 2.43 8.13
CA ALA A 43 7.51 3.27 9.05
C ALA A 43 7.47 4.74 8.62
N ASP A 44 7.60 5.03 7.32
CA ASP A 44 7.50 6.38 6.75
C ASP A 44 6.12 7.01 7.02
N LEU A 45 5.03 6.26 6.76
CA LEU A 45 3.67 6.72 7.07
C LEU A 45 3.48 6.99 8.57
N SER A 46 3.99 6.11 9.43
CA SER A 46 3.93 6.31 10.89
C SER A 46 4.70 7.56 11.33
N GLU A 47 5.82 7.87 10.68
CA GLU A 47 6.56 9.11 10.93
C GLU A 47 5.78 10.34 10.46
N MET A 48 5.11 10.27 9.31
CA MET A 48 4.22 11.35 8.84
C MET A 48 3.08 11.61 9.82
N GLU A 49 2.44 10.56 10.36
CA GLU A 49 1.40 10.70 11.40
C GLU A 49 1.94 11.38 12.66
N LYS A 50 3.17 11.04 13.10
CA LYS A 50 3.83 11.71 14.23
C LYS A 50 4.11 13.19 13.96
N ASN A 51 4.38 13.54 12.70
CA ASN A 51 4.55 14.93 12.25
C ASN A 51 3.21 15.67 12.07
N GLY A 52 2.09 15.07 12.47
CA GLY A 52 0.77 15.71 12.49
C GLY A 52 -0.05 15.52 11.22
N TRP A 53 0.41 14.70 10.27
CA TRP A 53 -0.40 14.29 9.13
C TRP A 53 -1.57 13.45 9.60
N LYS A 54 -2.72 13.60 8.93
CA LYS A 54 -3.97 12.95 9.32
C LYS A 54 -4.50 12.07 8.20
N SER A 55 -5.29 11.06 8.53
CA SER A 55 -5.94 10.26 7.50
C SER A 55 -6.87 11.13 6.63
N ASP A 56 -6.80 10.96 5.31
CA ASP A 56 -7.70 11.62 4.36
C ASP A 56 -9.05 10.89 4.20
N GLY A 57 -9.22 9.75 4.88
CA GLY A 57 -10.41 8.89 4.80
C GLY A 57 -10.43 7.90 3.63
N ASN A 58 -9.47 7.99 2.69
CA ASN A 58 -9.35 7.06 1.55
C ASN A 58 -8.12 6.13 1.70
N GLY A 59 -7.59 5.99 2.91
CA GLY A 59 -6.39 5.20 3.20
C GLY A 59 -5.07 5.93 2.93
N GLY A 60 -5.11 7.24 2.70
CA GLY A 60 -3.92 8.10 2.64
C GLY A 60 -3.80 9.02 3.84
N LEU A 61 -2.73 9.81 3.83
CA LEU A 61 -2.41 10.84 4.81
C LEU A 61 -2.39 12.21 4.13
N CYS A 62 -3.09 13.18 4.70
CA CYS A 62 -3.09 14.58 4.30
C CYS A 62 -2.28 15.46 5.24
N HIS A 63 -1.66 16.50 4.68
CA HIS A 63 -0.85 17.45 5.42
C HIS A 63 -1.75 18.32 6.34
N PRO A 64 -1.37 18.56 7.61
CA PRO A 64 -2.21 19.28 8.56
C PRO A 64 -2.53 20.72 8.14
N ASP A 65 -1.55 21.42 7.57
CA ASP A 65 -1.71 22.79 7.08
C ASP A 65 -2.27 22.89 5.64
N ASP A 66 -2.35 21.76 4.92
CA ASP A 66 -2.68 21.76 3.50
C ASP A 66 -3.43 20.47 3.13
N PRO A 67 -4.75 20.41 3.36
CA PRO A 67 -5.52 19.18 3.18
C PRO A 67 -5.64 18.74 1.71
N GLU A 68 -5.24 19.59 0.75
CA GLU A 68 -5.14 19.22 -0.66
C GLU A 68 -3.86 18.42 -0.97
N VAL A 69 -2.87 18.48 -0.08
CA VAL A 69 -1.66 17.67 -0.12
C VAL A 69 -1.94 16.35 0.59
N SER A 70 -2.16 15.31 -0.21
CA SER A 70 -2.31 13.93 0.27
C SER A 70 -1.27 12.99 -0.33
N VAL A 71 -0.91 11.98 0.45
CA VAL A 71 -0.04 10.87 0.09
C VAL A 71 -0.78 9.56 0.36
N TRP A 72 -0.80 8.64 -0.59
CA TRP A 72 -1.39 7.32 -0.45
C TRP A 72 -0.37 6.25 -0.72
N PHE A 73 -0.37 5.19 0.06
CA PHE A 73 0.46 4.02 -0.18
C PHE A 73 -0.43 2.89 -0.69
N ASN A 74 -0.08 2.34 -1.85
CA ASN A 74 -0.76 1.16 -2.37
C ASN A 74 -0.03 -0.10 -1.91
N PRO A 75 -0.61 -0.91 -1.00
CA PRO A 75 0.02 -2.11 -0.49
C PRO A 75 0.21 -3.19 -1.56
N TYR A 76 -0.56 -3.14 -2.65
CA TYR A 76 -0.50 -4.13 -3.73
C TYR A 76 0.61 -3.87 -4.75
N THR A 77 0.95 -2.61 -4.99
CA THR A 77 2.02 -2.24 -5.94
C THR A 77 3.26 -1.70 -5.23
N LEU A 78 3.19 -1.51 -3.91
CA LEU A 78 4.21 -0.84 -3.09
C LEU A 78 4.59 0.55 -3.63
N ASP A 79 3.66 1.22 -4.32
CA ASP A 79 3.83 2.56 -4.84
C ASP A 79 3.26 3.61 -3.89
N LEU A 80 3.89 4.77 -3.92
CA LEU A 80 3.46 5.95 -3.20
C LEU A 80 2.83 6.92 -4.20
N TYR A 81 1.54 7.17 -4.04
CA TYR A 81 0.79 8.11 -4.84
C TYR A 81 0.79 9.47 -4.17
N LEU A 82 1.05 10.50 -4.96
CA LEU A 82 1.09 11.88 -4.52
C LEU A 82 -0.06 12.64 -5.15
N SER A 83 -0.74 13.46 -4.36
CA SER A 83 -1.77 14.36 -4.88
C SER A 83 -1.20 15.29 -5.96
N PRO A 84 -1.99 15.68 -6.98
CA PRO A 84 -1.52 16.61 -8.02
C PRO A 84 -0.94 17.91 -7.45
N LYS A 85 -1.56 18.45 -6.40
CA LYS A 85 -1.11 19.64 -5.68
C LYS A 85 0.26 19.47 -5.04
N PHE A 86 0.52 18.30 -4.46
CA PHE A 86 1.84 17.98 -3.93
C PHE A 86 2.89 17.89 -5.04
N ILE A 87 2.56 17.28 -6.18
CA ILE A 87 3.45 17.23 -7.34
C ILE A 87 3.73 18.63 -7.89
N GLU A 88 2.73 19.51 -7.97
CA GLU A 88 2.91 20.92 -8.37
C GLU A 88 3.85 21.65 -7.40
N ARG A 89 3.69 21.44 -6.08
CA ARG A 89 4.61 22.00 -5.09
C ARG A 89 6.02 21.44 -5.17
N LEU A 90 6.18 20.13 -5.35
CA LEU A 90 7.48 19.51 -5.55
C LEU A 90 8.17 20.10 -6.79
N LYS A 91 7.44 20.27 -7.89
CA LYS A 91 7.94 20.93 -9.11
C LYS A 91 8.32 22.39 -8.87
N ALA A 92 7.58 23.11 -8.03
CA ALA A 92 7.91 24.49 -7.66
C ALA A 92 9.12 24.59 -6.71
N MET A 93 9.33 23.59 -5.87
CA MET A 93 10.45 23.52 -4.91
C MET A 93 11.74 22.97 -5.51
N LEU A 94 11.64 22.07 -6.50
CA LEU A 94 12.79 21.65 -7.28
C LEU A 94 13.21 22.86 -8.13
N PRO A 95 14.38 23.47 -7.88
CA PRO A 95 14.84 24.55 -8.73
C PRO A 95 14.90 24.00 -10.15
N LEU A 96 14.13 24.63 -11.03
CA LEU A 96 14.20 24.45 -12.47
C LEU A 96 15.67 24.57 -12.89
N LYS A 97 16.40 23.47 -12.95
CA LYS A 97 17.47 23.30 -13.94
C LYS A 97 16.75 23.11 -15.27
N GLN A 98 16.10 24.19 -15.72
CA GLN A 98 15.84 24.37 -17.13
C GLN A 98 17.17 24.80 -17.72
N GLU A 99 17.76 23.88 -18.46
CA GLU A 99 18.83 24.11 -19.42
C GLU A 99 18.42 25.16 -20.46
#